data_AF-A0A4P7RL81-F1
#
_entry.id   AF-A0A4P7RL81-F1
#
_cell.length_a   1.000
_cell.length_b   1.000
_cell.length_c   1.000
_cell.angle_alpha   90.00
_cell.angle_beta   90.00
_cell.angle_gamma   90.00
#
_symmetry.space_group_name_H-M   'P 1'
#
loop_
_entity.id
_entity.type
_entity.pdbx_description
1 polymer ?
#
loop_
_entity_poly.entity_id
_entity_poly.type
_entity_poly.pdbx_seq_one_letter_code
_entity_poly.pdbx_strand_id
1 'polypeptide(L)'
;MSDDQETMQIISAKLDARLGQRTNGLQNEVPPGASAQADDEDGERGPLGHDYRLANKYAEALAIGQPQLIDRAEFDRLVAEHG
;
A
#
# COMPACT_ATOMS: atom_id res chain seq x y z
N MET A 1 9.43 -16.13 11.79
CA MET A 1 8.53 -15.17 11.10
C MET A 1 7.18 -15.29 11.78
N SER A 2 6.53 -14.18 12.13
CA SER A 2 5.15 -14.21 12.65
C SER A 2 4.18 -14.24 11.47
N ASP A 3 3.13 -15.06 11.52
CA ASP A 3 2.13 -15.18 10.43
C ASP A 3 1.54 -13.82 10.00
N ASP A 4 1.43 -12.87 10.94
CA ASP A 4 0.96 -11.51 10.68
C ASP A 4 1.95 -10.72 9.80
N GLN A 5 3.27 -10.97 9.95
CA GLN A 5 4.31 -10.31 9.15
C GLN A 5 4.26 -10.80 7.71
N GLU A 6 4.11 -12.11 7.51
CA GLU A 6 3.96 -12.72 6.19
C GLU A 6 2.68 -12.25 5.51
N THR A 7 1.57 -12.18 6.25
CA THR A 7 0.29 -11.65 5.75
C THR A 7 0.42 -10.21 5.25
N MET A 8 1.07 -9.33 6.01
CA MET A 8 1.27 -7.93 5.59
C MET A 8 2.20 -7.80 4.37
N GLN A 9 3.22 -8.64 4.24
CA GLN A 9 4.08 -8.67 3.05
C GLN A 9 3.33 -9.13 1.79
N ILE A 10 2.44 -10.10 1.93
CA ILE A 10 1.60 -10.55 0.81
C ILE A 10 0.64 -9.43 0.40
N ILE A 11 0.02 -8.75 1.36
CA ILE A 11 -0.89 -7.63 1.10
C ILE A 11 -0.14 -6.47 0.43
N SER A 12 1.05 -6.11 0.90
CA SER A 12 1.84 -5.03 0.28
C SER A 12 2.23 -5.36 -1.16
N ALA A 13 2.63 -6.61 -1.45
CA ALA A 13 2.93 -7.05 -2.81
C ALA A 13 1.70 -7.03 -3.74
N LYS A 14 0.52 -7.41 -3.24
CA LYS A 14 -0.74 -7.31 -4.01
C LYS A 14 -1.09 -5.85 -4.32
N LEU A 15 -0.89 -4.96 -3.35
CA LEU A 15 -1.16 -3.53 -3.51
C LEU A 15 -0.19 -2.86 -4.49
N ASP A 16 1.10 -3.19 -4.41
CA ASP A 16 2.13 -2.73 -5.36
C ASP A 16 1.77 -3.13 -6.80
N ALA A 17 1.39 -4.40 -7.02
CA ALA A 17 0.97 -4.87 -8.33
C ALA A 17 -0.26 -4.10 -8.87
N ARG A 18 -1.24 -3.79 -8.01
CA ARG A 18 -2.43 -3.01 -8.39
C ARG A 18 -2.11 -1.55 -8.68
N LEU A 19 -1.21 -0.94 -7.90
CA LEU A 19 -0.72 0.41 -8.13
C LEU A 19 0.03 0.46 -9.48
N GLY A 20 0.93 -0.49 -9.74
CA GLY A 20 1.64 -0.62 -11.02
C GLY A 20 0.74 -0.81 -12.24
N GLN A 21 -0.37 -1.56 -12.10
CA GLN A 21 -1.35 -1.72 -13.17
C GLN A 21 -2.15 -0.44 -13.44
N ARG A 22 -2.45 0.37 -12.41
CA ARG A 22 -3.15 1.66 -12.58
C ARG A 22 -2.23 2.75 -13.13
N THR A 23 -0.96 2.77 -12.73
CA THR A 23 0.01 3.76 -13.22
C THR A 23 0.49 3.47 -14.64
N ASN A 24 0.66 2.20 -15.05
CA ASN A 24 0.98 1.86 -16.45
C ASN A 24 -0.18 2.14 -17.43
N GLY A 25 -1.43 2.21 -16.95
CA GLY A 25 -2.57 2.64 -17.76
C GLY A 25 -2.58 4.15 -18.09
N LEU A 26 -1.76 4.94 -17.41
CA LEU A 26 -1.66 6.41 -17.57
C LEU A 26 -0.40 6.86 -18.34
N GLN A 27 0.44 5.92 -18.80
CA GLN A 27 1.69 6.24 -19.51
C GLN A 27 1.53 6.56 -21.01
N ASN A 28 0.31 6.67 -21.53
CA ASN A 28 0.11 7.30 -22.84
C ASN A 28 0.09 8.82 -22.67
N GLU A 29 1.25 9.42 -22.98
CA GLU A 29 1.43 10.80 -23.41
C GLU A 29 1.26 11.90 -22.34
N VAL A 30 2.23 12.02 -21.42
CA VAL A 30 2.43 13.28 -20.69
C VAL A 30 3.82 13.86 -20.99
N PRO A 31 3.92 15.06 -21.58
CA PRO A 31 5.21 15.72 -21.84
C PRO A 31 5.94 16.07 -20.53
N PRO A 32 7.29 16.13 -20.54
CA PRO A 32 8.07 16.48 -19.36
C PRO A 32 7.78 17.94 -18.96
N GLY A 33 7.01 18.12 -17.89
CA GLY A 33 6.61 19.44 -17.39
C GLY A 33 5.22 19.50 -16.77
N ALA A 34 4.37 18.49 -16.98
CA ALA A 34 3.09 18.37 -16.29
C ALA A 34 3.17 17.31 -15.21
N SER A 35 3.59 17.71 -14.00
CA SER A 35 3.30 16.96 -12.77
C SER A 35 1.80 17.01 -12.49
N ALA A 36 1.00 16.32 -13.31
CA ALA A 36 -0.38 16.02 -13.00
C ALA A 36 -0.40 14.83 -12.02
N GLN A 37 0.16 15.04 -10.83
CA GLN A 37 -0.29 14.30 -9.66
C GLN A 37 -1.66 14.89 -9.34
N ALA A 38 -2.72 14.31 -9.91
CA ALA A 38 -4.08 14.60 -9.51
C ALA A 38 -4.19 14.21 -8.04
N ASP A 39 -4.20 15.22 -7.18
CA ASP A 39 -3.89 15.12 -5.75
C ASP A 39 -4.97 14.40 -4.92
N ASP A 40 -6.05 13.86 -5.51
CA ASP A 40 -7.19 13.40 -4.72
C ASP A 40 -7.70 11.97 -4.98
N GLU A 41 -7.47 11.32 -6.13
CA GLU A 41 -8.05 9.97 -6.37
C GLU A 41 -7.17 8.95 -7.11
N ASP A 42 -6.09 9.36 -7.77
CA ASP A 42 -5.33 8.49 -8.68
C ASP A 42 -3.82 8.53 -8.41
N GLY A 43 -3.31 7.63 -7.55
CA GLY A 43 -1.87 7.40 -7.39
C GLY A 43 -1.45 6.97 -5.98
N GLU A 44 -0.14 7.03 -5.69
CA GLU A 44 0.43 6.70 -4.37
C GLU A 44 -0.19 7.52 -3.21
N ARG A 45 -0.91 8.61 -3.47
CA ARG A 45 -1.59 9.41 -2.44
C ARG A 45 -3.07 9.06 -2.23
N GLY A 46 -3.69 8.25 -3.10
CA GLY A 46 -5.06 7.79 -2.95
C GLY A 46 -5.22 6.62 -1.96
N PRO A 47 -6.46 6.12 -1.75
CA PRO A 47 -6.75 5.07 -0.75
C PRO A 47 -5.88 3.82 -0.88
N LEU A 48 -5.61 3.37 -2.12
CA LEU A 48 -4.72 2.23 -2.38
C LEU A 48 -3.26 2.50 -2.00
N GLY A 49 -2.77 3.72 -2.24
CA GLY A 49 -1.41 4.13 -1.87
C GLY A 49 -1.27 4.33 -0.35
N HIS A 50 -2.33 4.76 0.31
CA HIS A 50 -2.42 4.78 1.77
C HIS A 50 -2.31 3.36 2.34
N ASP A 51 -3.14 2.44 1.85
CA ASP A 51 -3.18 1.06 2.34
C ASP A 51 -1.87 0.30 2.05
N TYR A 52 -1.20 0.61 0.92
CA TYR A 52 0.13 0.09 0.61
C TYR A 52 1.19 0.53 1.62
N ARG A 53 1.24 1.83 1.94
CA ARG A 53 2.17 2.34 2.96
C ARG A 53 1.87 1.77 4.33
N LEU A 54 0.59 1.62 4.67
CA LEU A 54 0.16 1.10 5.96
C LEU A 54 0.54 -0.37 6.14
N ALA A 55 0.32 -1.21 5.12
CA ALA A 55 0.74 -2.61 5.14
C ALA A 55 2.26 -2.77 5.30
N ASN A 56 3.06 -1.95 4.59
CA ASN A 56 4.52 -1.96 4.75
C ASN A 56 4.96 -1.53 6.15
N LYS A 57 4.35 -0.48 6.70
CA LYS A 57 4.63 0.00 8.06
C LYS A 57 4.36 -1.09 9.10
N TYR A 58 3.26 -1.84 8.96
CA TYR A 58 2.93 -2.93 9.87
C TYR A 58 3.86 -4.14 9.70
N ALA A 59 4.21 -4.50 8.47
CA ALA A 59 5.21 -5.54 8.22
C ALA A 59 6.56 -5.20 8.88
N GLU A 60 7.00 -3.94 8.76
CA GLU A 60 8.23 -3.45 9.39
C GLU A 60 8.11 -3.47 10.93
N ALA A 61 7.01 -2.96 11.48
CA ALA A 61 6.75 -2.97 12.93
C ALA A 61 6.82 -4.40 13.51
N LEU A 62 6.27 -5.39 12.81
CA LEU A 62 6.36 -6.80 13.20
C LEU A 62 7.79 -7.33 13.08
N ALA A 63 8.52 -6.96 12.02
CA ALA A 63 9.89 -7.39 11.80
C ALA A 63 10.86 -6.87 12.88
N ILE A 64 10.65 -5.64 13.37
CA ILE A 64 11.46 -5.04 14.45
C ILE A 64 10.93 -5.37 15.85
N GLY A 65 9.90 -6.20 15.97
CA GLY A 65 9.33 -6.61 17.26
C GLY A 65 8.58 -5.52 18.01
N GLN A 66 7.98 -4.57 17.28
CA GLN A 66 7.16 -3.48 17.82
C GLN A 66 5.68 -3.59 17.42
N PRO A 67 4.97 -4.69 17.77
CA PRO A 67 3.57 -4.89 17.41
C PRO A 67 2.63 -3.84 18.02
N GLN A 68 3.04 -3.13 19.06
CA GLN A 68 2.26 -2.05 19.68
C GLN A 68 2.07 -0.83 18.77
N LEU A 69 2.83 -0.72 17.68
CA LEU A 69 2.68 0.35 16.68
C LEU A 69 1.60 0.04 15.63
N ILE A 70 1.01 -1.15 15.69
CA ILE A 70 -0.02 -1.61 14.76
C ILE A 70 -1.37 -1.22 15.32
N ASP A 71 -2.15 -0.46 14.55
CA ASP A 71 -3.57 -0.31 14.84
C ASP A 71 -4.26 -1.62 14.44
N ARG A 72 -4.84 -2.31 15.42
CA ARG A 72 -5.44 -3.61 15.16
C ARG A 72 -6.69 -3.51 14.29
N ALA A 73 -7.46 -2.43 14.40
CA ALA A 73 -8.65 -2.23 13.59
C ALA A 73 -8.28 -1.99 12.12
N GLU A 74 -7.25 -1.19 11.87
CA GLU A 74 -6.74 -0.98 10.51
C GLU A 74 -6.06 -2.22 9.95
N PHE A 75 -5.33 -2.98 10.77
CA PHE A 75 -4.75 -4.26 10.37
C PHE A 75 -5.83 -5.25 9.91
N ASP A 76 -6.87 -5.45 10.74
CA ASP A 76 -7.97 -6.36 10.42
C ASP A 76 -8.74 -5.87 9.18
N ARG A 77 -8.87 -4.55 8.98
CA ARG A 77 -9.41 -3.97 7.75
C ARG A 77 -8.56 -4.32 6.52
N LEU A 78 -7.23 -4.15 6.59
CA LEU A 78 -6.33 -4.48 5.49
C LEU A 78 -6.40 -5.98 5.13
N VAL A 79 -6.47 -6.85 6.13
CA VAL A 79 -6.65 -8.30 5.92
C VAL A 79 -8.01 -8.60 5.29
N ALA A 80 -9.09 -7.97 5.73
CA ALA A 80 -10.40 -8.19 5.15
C ALA A 80 -10.51 -7.69 3.69
N GLU A 81 -9.87 -6.57 3.37
CA GLU A 81 -9.93 -5.95 2.04
C GLU A 81 -8.93 -6.54 1.03
N HIS A 82 -7.79 -7.07 1.50
CA HIS A 82 -6.66 -7.46 0.65
C HIS A 82 -6.03 -8.82 0.97
N GLY A 83 -6.40 -9.46 2.08
CA GLY A 83 -5.95 -10.80 2.49
C GLY A 83 -6.17 -11.87 1.44
#